data_AF-A0A9D6IBS9-F1
#
_entry.id   AF-A0A9D6IBS9-F1
#
_cell.length_a   1.000
_cell.length_b   1.000
_cell.length_c   1.000
_cell.angle_alpha   90.00
_cell.angle_beta   90.00
_cell.angle_gamma   90.00
#
_symmetry.space_group_name_H-M   'P 1'
#
loop_
_entity.id
_entity.type
_entity.pdbx_description
1 polymer ?
#
loop_
_entity_poly.entity_id
_entity_poly.type
_entity_poly.pdbx_seq_one_letter_code
_entity_poly.pdbx_strand_id
1 'polypeptide(L)'
;MSHRITKREVLTPAEASAFLRITKTKLLKLAEQGHIPARKFDDEWRFLRSALEEWLRGKPDSRAIFLSQLGAFKDDETLMPMLDEIYKARGRPLVDEQDGRR
;
A
#
# COMPACT_ATOMS: atom_id res chain seq x y z
N MET A 1 17.50 12.96 32.30
CA MET A 1 16.03 13.09 32.38
C MET A 1 15.45 12.77 31.01
N SER A 2 15.24 11.49 30.71
CA SER A 2 14.66 11.08 29.43
C SER A 2 13.15 11.27 29.50
N HIS A 3 12.66 12.38 28.95
CA HIS A 3 11.23 12.58 28.74
C HIS A 3 10.77 11.53 27.71
N ARG A 4 10.05 10.50 28.16
CA ARG A 4 9.29 9.64 27.26
C ARG A 4 8.17 10.50 26.69
N ILE A 5 8.31 10.93 25.44
CA ILE A 5 7.20 11.50 24.68
C ILE A 5 6.17 10.38 24.53
N THR A 6 5.05 10.49 25.24
CA THR A 6 3.93 9.56 25.10
C THR A 6 3.38 9.67 23.68
N LYS A 7 3.59 8.61 22.88
CA LYS A 7 3.14 8.51 21.49
C LYS A 7 1.60 8.56 21.48
N ARG A 8 1.00 9.67 21.04
CA ARG A 8 -0.46 9.72 20.81
C ARG A 8 -0.81 8.70 19.72
N GLU A 9 -1.69 7.77 20.05
CA GLU A 9 -2.10 6.70 19.12
C GLU A 9 -3.11 7.20 18.08
N VAL A 10 -4.02 8.08 18.49
CA VAL A 10 -4.99 8.72 17.60
C VAL A 10 -4.56 10.17 17.37
N LEU A 11 -4.48 10.57 16.11
CA LEU A 11 -4.04 11.88 15.66
C LEU A 11 -5.23 12.69 15.13
N THR A 12 -5.23 13.97 15.44
CA THR A 12 -6.05 15.00 14.80
C THR A 12 -5.52 15.33 13.40
N PRO A 13 -6.27 16.06 12.56
CA PRO A 13 -5.78 16.45 11.24
C PRO A 13 -4.48 17.27 11.29
N ALA A 14 -4.32 18.12 12.31
CA ALA A 14 -3.10 18.91 12.47
C ALA A 14 -1.90 18.00 12.76
N GLU A 15 -2.05 17.08 13.71
CA GLU A 15 -0.99 16.13 14.08
C GLU A 15 -0.65 15.15 12.95
N ALA A 16 -1.66 14.61 12.26
CA ALA A 16 -1.47 13.72 11.12
C ALA A 16 -0.78 14.43 9.95
N SER A 17 -1.15 15.69 9.67
CA SER A 17 -0.51 16.49 8.61
C SER A 17 0.97 16.77 8.93
N ALA A 18 1.28 17.08 10.18
CA ALA A 18 2.66 17.26 10.66
C ALA A 18 3.44 15.94 10.61
N PHE A 19 2.82 14.82 11.02
CA PHE A 19 3.42 13.49 10.99
C PHE A 19 3.80 13.06 9.56
N LEU A 20 2.89 13.26 8.60
CA LEU A 20 3.10 12.90 7.20
C LEU A 20 3.85 13.96 6.39
N ARG A 21 4.12 15.13 6.99
CA ARG A 21 4.78 16.28 6.36
C ARG A 21 4.07 16.76 5.09
N ILE A 22 2.74 16.85 5.14
CA ILE A 22 1.90 17.41 4.07
C ILE A 22 1.00 18.52 4.61
N THR A 23 0.40 19.31 3.72
CA THR A 23 -0.58 20.33 4.14
C THR A 23 -1.86 19.67 4.66
N LYS A 24 -2.49 20.29 5.67
CA LYS A 24 -3.78 19.84 6.23
C LYS A 24 -4.85 19.71 5.15
N THR A 25 -4.91 20.63 4.19
CA THR A 25 -5.84 20.56 3.06
C THR A 25 -5.64 19.32 2.20
N LYS A 26 -4.38 18.96 1.89
CA LYS A 26 -4.07 17.75 1.12
C LYS A 26 -4.45 16.49 1.92
N LEU A 27 -4.14 16.46 3.21
CA LEU A 27 -4.52 15.36 4.10
C LEU A 27 -6.04 15.11 4.09
N LEU A 28 -6.83 16.17 4.28
CA LEU A 28 -8.29 16.07 4.32
C LEU A 28 -8.86 15.57 2.99
N LYS A 29 -8.37 16.10 1.87
CA LYS A 29 -8.77 15.61 0.54
C LYS A 29 -8.46 14.13 0.34
N LEU A 30 -7.29 13.66 0.78
CA LEU A 30 -6.92 12.25 0.71
C LEU A 30 -7.81 11.37 1.61
N ALA A 31 -8.20 11.89 2.78
CA ALA A 31 -9.10 11.19 3.71
C ALA A 31 -10.51 11.05 3.13
N GLU A 32 -11.05 12.13 2.56
CA GLU A 32 -12.35 12.14 1.86
C GLU A 32 -12.37 11.17 0.67
N GLN A 33 -11.26 11.08 -0.08
CA GLN A 33 -11.10 10.17 -1.21
C GLN A 33 -10.82 8.71 -0.81
N GLY A 34 -10.63 8.43 0.49
CA GLY A 34 -10.30 7.09 0.98
C GLY A 34 -8.89 6.61 0.61
N HIS A 35 -7.98 7.51 0.22
CA HIS A 35 -6.60 7.17 -0.15
C HIS A 35 -5.67 6.98 1.05
N ILE A 36 -6.11 7.39 2.24
CA ILE A 36 -5.35 7.29 3.48
C ILE A 36 -6.25 6.73 4.59
N PRO A 37 -5.73 5.87 5.49
CA PRO A 37 -6.54 5.34 6.59
C PRO A 37 -6.93 6.46 7.55
N ALA A 38 -8.23 6.75 7.58
CA ALA A 38 -8.83 7.78 8.40
C ALA A 38 -10.27 7.39 8.74
N ARG A 39 -10.79 7.93 9.85
CA ARG A 39 -12.20 7.76 10.23
C ARG A 39 -12.81 9.12 10.55
N LYS A 40 -13.98 9.39 10.00
CA LYS A 40 -14.77 10.59 10.33
C LYS A 40 -15.70 10.27 11.49
N PHE A 41 -15.62 11.04 12.57
CA PHE A 41 -16.53 11.00 13.70
C PHE A 41 -17.19 12.38 13.80
N ASP A 42 -18.52 12.42 13.66
CA ASP A 42 -19.28 13.64 13.46
C ASP A 42 -18.67 14.49 12.34
N ASP A 43 -18.09 15.64 12.68
CA ASP A 43 -17.45 16.54 11.72
C ASP A 43 -15.92 16.62 11.84
N GLU A 44 -15.32 15.70 12.60
CA GLU A 44 -13.88 15.64 12.79
C GLU A 44 -13.25 14.36 12.25
N TRP A 45 -12.07 14.51 11.63
CA TRP A 45 -11.26 13.38 11.19
C TRP A 45 -10.34 12.90 12.31
N ARG A 46 -10.18 11.57 12.39
CA ARG A 46 -9.23 10.88 13.27
C ARG A 46 -8.38 9.92 12.46
N PHE A 47 -7.10 9.86 12.80
CA PHE A 47 -6.12 9.03 12.13
C PHE A 47 -5.40 8.17 13.16
N LEU A 48 -5.44 6.84 12.98
CA LEU A 48 -4.67 5.95 13.84
C LEU A 48 -3.21 5.96 13.38
N ARG A 49 -2.28 6.30 14.27
CA ARG A 49 -0.87 6.43 13.93
C ARG A 49 -0.28 5.12 13.41
N SER A 50 -0.60 3.99 14.03
CA SER A 50 -0.13 2.68 13.57
C SER A 50 -0.65 2.34 12.17
N ALA A 51 -1.90 2.71 11.84
CA ALA A 51 -2.45 2.52 10.50
C ALA A 51 -1.75 3.40 9.46
N LEU A 52 -1.40 4.65 9.81
CA LEU A 52 -0.59 5.51 8.93
C LEU A 52 0.83 4.96 8.73
N GLU A 53 1.47 4.48 9.81
CA GLU A 53 2.79 3.85 9.74
C GLU A 53 2.77 2.61 8.83
N GLU A 54 1.72 1.79 8.94
CA GLU A 54 1.54 0.61 8.09
C GLU A 54 1.24 0.98 6.64
N TRP A 55 0.38 1.97 6.42
CA TRP A 55 0.10 2.48 5.08
C TRP A 55 1.36 3.03 4.40
N LEU A 56 2.24 3.70 5.14
CA LEU A 56 3.53 4.20 4.64
C LEU A 56 4.54 3.10 4.33
N ARG A 57 4.49 1.96 5.04
CA ARG A 57 5.32 0.79 4.68
C ARG A 57 4.96 0.25 3.29
N GLY A 58 3.76 0.57 2.80
CA GLY A 58 3.22 0.05 1.56
C GLY A 58 2.79 -1.40 1.74
N LYS A 59 1.94 -1.89 0.84
CA LYS A 59 1.77 -3.34 0.73
C LYS A 59 3.08 -3.90 0.18
N PRO A 60 3.65 -4.95 0.79
CA PRO A 60 4.69 -5.72 0.11
C PRO A 60 4.18 -6.06 -1.28
N ASP A 61 5.01 -5.82 -2.29
CA ASP A 61 4.64 -6.05 -3.67
C ASP A 61 4.10 -7.48 -3.77
N SER A 62 2.80 -7.60 -4.07
CA SER A 62 2.14 -8.90 -4.16
C SER A 62 2.85 -9.79 -5.17
N ARG A 63 3.53 -9.18 -6.16
CA ARG A 63 4.42 -9.87 -7.09
C ARG A 63 5.65 -10.41 -6.36
N ALA A 64 6.35 -9.63 -5.53
CA ALA A 64 7.48 -10.12 -4.74
C ALA A 64 7.10 -11.24 -3.75
N ILE A 65 5.92 -11.15 -3.12
CA ILE A 65 5.40 -12.23 -2.26
C ILE A 65 5.10 -13.48 -3.11
N PHE A 66 4.41 -13.33 -4.23
CA PHE A 66 4.11 -14.44 -5.15
C PHE A 66 5.38 -15.07 -5.76
N LEU A 67 6.37 -14.25 -6.13
CA LEU A 67 7.69 -14.68 -6.63
C LEU A 67 8.51 -15.40 -5.55
N SER A 68 8.38 -15.02 -4.27
CA SER A 68 9.06 -15.73 -3.18
C SER A 68 8.51 -17.14 -2.94
N GLN A 69 7.26 -17.39 -3.37
CA GLN A 69 6.59 -18.70 -3.28
C GLN A 69 6.70 -19.51 -4.58
N LEU A 70 7.32 -18.97 -5.63
CA LEU A 70 7.30 -19.53 -6.99
C LEU A 70 8.00 -20.88 -7.12
N GLY A 71 8.83 -21.28 -6.16
CA GLY A 71 9.40 -22.63 -6.10
C GLY A 71 8.34 -23.73 -5.91
N ALA A 72 7.22 -23.44 -5.26
CA ALA A 72 6.11 -24.39 -5.05
C ALA A 72 5.13 -24.44 -6.23
N PHE A 73 5.18 -23.46 -7.14
CA PHE A 73 4.21 -23.27 -8.21
C PHE A 73 4.77 -23.52 -9.62
N LYS A 74 6.10 -23.72 -9.77
CA LYS A 74 6.70 -24.05 -11.08
C LYS A 74 6.28 -25.41 -11.62
N ASP A 75 5.92 -26.34 -10.74
CA ASP A 75 5.49 -27.70 -11.11
C ASP A 75 3.97 -27.80 -11.29
N ASP A 76 3.23 -26.70 -11.13
CA ASP A 76 1.78 -26.66 -11.34
C ASP A 76 1.46 -26.29 -12.80
N GLU A 77 1.07 -27.30 -13.58
CA GLU A 77 0.76 -27.20 -15.01
C GLU A 77 -0.42 -26.24 -15.32
N THR A 78 -1.26 -25.91 -14.33
CA THR A 78 -2.46 -25.08 -14.54
C THR A 78 -2.19 -23.58 -14.38
N LEU A 79 -1.19 -23.19 -13.59
CA LEU A 79 -0.99 -21.81 -13.19
C LEU A 79 -0.43 -20.92 -14.29
N MET A 80 0.43 -21.46 -15.14
CA MET A 80 1.05 -20.69 -16.23
C MET A 80 0.02 -20.22 -17.28
N PRO A 81 -0.88 -21.09 -17.78
CA PRO A 81 -1.98 -20.67 -18.66
C PRO A 81 -2.91 -19.62 -18.03
N MET A 82 -3.29 -19.80 -16.77
CA MET A 82 -4.19 -18.87 -16.07
C MET A 82 -3.55 -17.49 -15.87
N LEU A 83 -2.25 -17.45 -15.56
CA LEU A 83 -1.54 -16.19 -15.37
C LEU A 83 -1.40 -15.43 -16.68
N ASP A 84 -1.06 -16.11 -17.77
CA ASP A 84 -1.00 -15.53 -19.11
C ASP A 84 -2.35 -14.91 -19.54
N GLU A 85 -3.46 -15.59 -19.26
CA GLU A 85 -4.82 -15.10 -19.53
C GLU A 85 -5.14 -13.82 -18.72
N ILE A 86 -4.83 -13.81 -17.41
CA ILE A 86 -5.04 -12.65 -16.54
C ILE A 86 -4.21 -11.44 -17.01
N TYR A 87 -2.98 -11.68 -17.46
CA TYR A 87 -2.08 -10.64 -17.97
C TYR A 87 -2.58 -10.08 -19.31
N LYS A 88 -2.97 -10.95 -20.25
CA LYS A 88 -3.61 -10.56 -21.53
C LYS A 88 -4.89 -9.74 -21.31
N ALA A 89 -5.76 -10.16 -20.39
CA ALA A 89 -6.98 -9.43 -20.03
C ALA A 89 -6.72 -8.02 -19.48
N ARG A 90 -5.51 -7.78 -18.93
CA ARG A 90 -5.07 -6.49 -18.41
C ARG A 90 -4.23 -5.69 -19.41
N GLY A 91 -4.10 -6.17 -20.65
CA GLY A 91 -3.34 -5.49 -21.72
C GLY A 91 -1.83 -5.47 -21.48
N ARG A 92 -1.28 -6.43 -20.74
CA ARG A 92 0.17 -6.56 -20.49
C ARG A 92 0.61 -8.00 -20.73
N PRO A 93 1.64 -8.28 -21.55
CA PRO A 93 2.14 -9.64 -21.69
C PRO A 93 2.88 -10.08 -20.41
N LEU A 94 2.84 -11.37 -20.11
CA LEU A 94 3.51 -11.96 -18.93
C LEU A 94 5.04 -11.97 -19.09
N VAL A 95 5.51 -12.10 -20.34
CA VAL A 95 6.91 -12.02 -20.74
C VAL A 95 7.11 -10.78 -21.61
N ASP A 96 8.10 -9.96 -21.28
CA ASP A 96 8.57 -8.92 -22.20
C ASP A 96 9.38 -9.62 -23.31
N GLU A 97 8.95 -9.49 -24.57
CA GLU A 97 9.64 -10.02 -25.75
C GLU A 97 11.05 -9.40 -25.98
N GLN A 98 11.56 -8.56 -25.07
CA GLN A 98 12.86 -7.90 -25.20
C GLN A 98 14.05 -8.65 -24.58
N ASP A 99 13.88 -9.88 -24.11
CA ASP A 99 15.01 -10.74 -23.71
C ASP A 99 15.45 -11.68 -24.85
N GLY A 100 15.67 -11.10 -26.02
CA GLY A 100 16.05 -11.78 -27.26
C GLY A 100 17.25 -11.12 -27.96
N ARG A 101 18.12 -10.42 -27.24
CA ARG A 101 19.42 -9.97 -27.78
C ARG A 101 20.56 -10.86 -27.28
N ARG A 102 20.75 -12.00 -27.93
CA ARG A 102 22.06 -12.57 -28.25
C ARG A 102 21.99 -13.30 -29.58
#